data_AF-A0A6P0WNH5-F1
#
_entry.id   AF-A0A6P0WNH5-F1
#
_cell.length_a   1.000
_cell.length_b   1.000
_cell.length_c   1.000
_cell.angle_alpha   90.00
_cell.angle_beta   90.00
_cell.angle_gamma   90.00
#
_symmetry.space_group_name_H-M   'P 1'
#
loop_
_entity.id
_entity.type
_entity.pdbx_description
1 polymer ?
#
loop_
_entity_poly.entity_id
_entity_poly.type
_entity_poly.pdbx_seq_one_letter_code
_entity_poly.pdbx_strand_id
1 'polypeptide(L)'
;MDNYQPVAIAESQQRAIAYLRTPAAIRKQCDRLFSLTCADQLPHFRCNLTKLDQVANYVIQVMRDEYPDLNIPFHSRWRHFEVGNGSRLGELEEKLAGLTPREKARTKYDLAIVSVLLDAGAGAAWEYHEQETGQVFSRSEGLAVASFRMFCQGAFSSDSEQPLQANAQGLQNLTVDKLAEGFQVSQRNPLVGLNGRLQLL
;
A
#
# COMPACT_ATOMS: atom_id res chain seq x y z
N MET A 1 -31.56 -8.05 -5.03
CA MET A 1 -31.39 -7.76 -3.60
C MET A 1 -31.17 -9.10 -2.92
N ASP A 2 -29.92 -9.51 -2.79
CA ASP A 2 -29.58 -10.77 -2.13
C ASP A 2 -29.76 -10.61 -0.62
N ASN A 3 -30.69 -11.38 -0.07
CA ASN A 3 -30.95 -11.49 1.36
C ASN A 3 -29.75 -12.19 2.04
N TYR A 4 -28.73 -11.40 2.41
CA TYR A 4 -27.69 -11.87 3.33
C TYR A 4 -28.33 -12.08 4.71
N GLN A 5 -28.68 -13.32 5.02
CA GLN A 5 -29.03 -13.75 6.37
C GLN A 5 -27.73 -14.11 7.09
N PRO A 6 -27.33 -13.40 8.16
CA PRO A 6 -26.11 -13.73 8.88
C PRO A 6 -26.23 -15.13 9.47
N VAL A 7 -25.32 -16.03 9.09
CA VAL A 7 -25.20 -17.36 9.69
C VAL A 7 -24.94 -17.18 11.19
N ALA A 8 -25.81 -17.72 12.04
CA ALA A 8 -25.62 -17.70 13.48
C ALA A 8 -24.33 -18.45 13.85
N ILE A 9 -23.28 -17.71 14.20
CA ILE A 9 -22.01 -18.28 14.64
C ILE A 9 -22.22 -18.83 16.05
N ALA A 10 -21.92 -20.12 16.26
CA ALA A 10 -22.05 -20.75 17.57
C ALA A 10 -21.18 -20.02 18.61
N GLU A 11 -21.60 -20.02 19.88
CA GLU A 11 -20.87 -19.31 20.94
C GLU A 11 -19.40 -19.79 21.06
N SER A 12 -19.16 -21.09 20.82
CA SER A 12 -17.81 -21.67 20.75
C SER A 12 -16.96 -21.07 19.61
N GLN A 13 -17.56 -20.83 18.45
CA GLN A 13 -16.91 -20.19 17.31
C GLN A 13 -16.66 -18.70 17.59
N GLN A 14 -17.59 -17.99 18.24
CA GLN A 14 -17.39 -16.60 18.65
C GLN A 14 -16.21 -16.47 19.62
N ARG A 15 -16.11 -17.35 20.62
CA ARG A 15 -14.98 -17.40 21.54
C ARG A 15 -13.66 -17.70 20.83
N ALA A 16 -13.66 -18.63 19.87
CA ALA A 16 -12.48 -18.94 19.07
C ALA A 16 -12.02 -17.74 18.21
N ILE A 17 -12.97 -17.05 17.54
CA ILE A 17 -12.68 -15.83 16.77
C ILE A 17 -12.12 -14.73 17.66
N ALA A 18 -12.73 -14.51 18.83
CA ALA A 18 -12.26 -13.51 19.79
C ALA A 18 -10.82 -13.80 20.23
N TYR A 19 -10.50 -15.07 20.53
CA TYR A 19 -9.15 -15.49 20.87
C TYR A 19 -8.16 -15.26 19.72
N LEU A 20 -8.49 -15.71 18.49
CA LEU A 20 -7.61 -15.59 17.32
C LEU A 20 -7.27 -14.13 16.96
N ARG A 21 -8.11 -13.18 17.35
CA ARG A 21 -7.87 -11.73 17.18
C ARG A 21 -7.00 -11.09 18.26
N THR A 22 -6.57 -11.85 19.28
CA THR A 22 -5.72 -11.32 20.36
C THR A 22 -4.24 -11.31 19.95
N PRO A 23 -3.45 -10.32 20.42
CA PRO A 23 -1.98 -10.34 20.29
C PRO A 23 -1.35 -11.59 20.91
N ALA A 24 -1.95 -12.16 21.95
CA ALA A 24 -1.47 -13.37 22.59
C ALA A 24 -1.57 -14.60 21.65
N ALA A 25 -2.68 -14.74 20.92
CA ALA A 25 -2.83 -15.80 19.93
C ALA A 25 -1.82 -15.64 18.78
N ILE A 26 -1.62 -14.40 18.29
CA ILE A 26 -0.62 -14.09 17.26
C ILE A 26 0.78 -14.50 17.74
N ARG A 27 1.20 -14.06 18.94
CA ARG A 27 2.52 -14.41 19.50
C ARG A 27 2.72 -15.91 19.62
N LYS A 28 1.74 -16.61 20.22
CA LYS A 28 1.78 -18.08 20.36
C LYS A 28 2.00 -18.77 19.01
N GLN A 29 1.36 -18.29 17.96
CA GLN A 29 1.46 -18.91 16.65
C GLN A 29 2.75 -18.56 15.91
N CYS A 30 3.26 -17.35 16.07
CA CYS A 30 4.60 -16.97 15.62
C CYS A 30 5.67 -17.82 16.31
N ASP A 31 5.60 -18.00 17.63
CA ASP A 31 6.57 -18.80 18.40
C ASP A 31 6.56 -20.26 17.97
N ARG A 32 5.37 -20.81 17.71
CA ARG A 32 5.23 -22.16 17.14
C ARG A 32 5.91 -22.26 15.77
N LEU A 33 5.64 -21.33 14.85
CA LEU A 33 6.26 -21.34 13.53
C LEU A 33 7.78 -21.19 13.63
N PHE A 34 8.27 -20.29 14.48
CA PHE A 34 9.69 -20.11 14.72
C PHE A 34 10.34 -21.41 15.23
N SER A 35 9.72 -22.07 16.22
CA SER A 35 10.21 -23.34 16.76
C SER A 35 10.28 -24.44 15.69
N LEU A 36 9.23 -24.57 14.86
CA LEU A 36 9.21 -25.51 13.73
C LEU A 36 10.29 -25.19 12.69
N THR A 37 10.50 -23.90 12.41
CA THR A 37 11.52 -23.46 11.46
C THR A 37 12.93 -23.76 11.96
N CYS A 38 13.20 -23.51 13.24
CA CYS A 38 14.49 -23.81 13.88
C CYS A 38 14.77 -25.32 13.96
N ALA A 39 13.71 -26.13 14.04
CA ALA A 39 13.81 -27.60 14.02
C ALA A 39 13.83 -28.21 12.61
N ASP A 40 13.87 -27.39 11.55
CA ASP A 40 13.86 -27.81 10.15
C ASP A 40 12.63 -28.66 9.76
N GLN A 41 11.46 -28.34 10.34
CA GLN A 41 10.22 -29.10 10.16
C GLN A 41 9.22 -28.43 9.19
N LEU A 42 9.61 -27.34 8.53
CA LEU A 42 8.76 -26.68 7.54
C LEU A 42 9.05 -27.17 6.11
N PRO A 43 8.03 -27.36 5.27
CA PRO A 43 8.20 -27.93 3.93
C PRO A 43 8.82 -26.97 2.91
N HIS A 44 8.72 -25.65 3.12
CA HIS A 44 9.09 -24.65 2.10
C HIS A 44 10.18 -23.67 2.56
N PHE A 45 10.50 -23.63 3.85
CA PHE A 45 11.43 -22.65 4.41
C PHE A 45 12.34 -23.29 5.45
N ARG A 46 13.61 -22.86 5.45
CA ARG A 46 14.60 -23.21 6.47
C ARG A 46 15.14 -21.93 7.10
N CYS A 47 15.39 -21.93 8.40
CA CYS A 47 16.06 -20.82 9.07
C CYS A 47 17.48 -21.25 9.44
N ASN A 48 18.48 -20.53 8.94
CA ASN A 48 19.86 -20.69 9.37
C ASN A 48 20.28 -19.51 10.24
N LEU A 49 20.13 -19.66 11.56
CA LEU A 49 20.50 -18.60 12.51
C LEU A 49 22.00 -18.33 12.57
N THR A 50 22.86 -19.24 12.09
CA THR A 50 24.32 -18.98 12.03
C THR A 50 24.68 -17.91 10.99
N LYS A 51 23.72 -17.46 10.19
CA LYS A 51 23.89 -16.39 9.19
C LYS A 51 23.44 -15.02 9.70
N LEU A 52 22.89 -14.92 10.90
CA LEU A 52 22.30 -13.69 11.41
C LEU A 52 23.30 -12.53 11.42
N ASP A 53 24.52 -12.75 11.92
CA ASP A 53 25.57 -11.72 11.95
C ASP A 53 25.98 -11.28 10.54
N GLN A 54 26.05 -12.22 9.59
CA GLN A 54 26.37 -11.91 8.20
C GLN A 54 25.28 -11.04 7.55
N VAL A 55 24.00 -11.35 7.80
CA VAL A 55 22.86 -10.57 7.32
C VAL A 55 22.84 -9.19 7.97
N ALA A 56 23.08 -9.09 9.27
CA ALA A 56 23.14 -7.81 9.98
C ALA A 56 24.25 -6.91 9.42
N ASN A 57 25.45 -7.45 9.20
CA ASN A 57 26.56 -6.72 8.60
C ASN A 57 26.24 -6.27 7.17
N TYR A 58 25.56 -7.10 6.38
CA TYR A 58 25.11 -6.72 5.04
C TYR A 58 24.11 -5.54 5.09
N VAL A 59 23.11 -5.58 5.97
CA VAL A 59 22.14 -4.48 6.12
C VAL A 59 22.83 -3.20 6.59
N ILE A 60 23.76 -3.29 7.55
CA ILE A 60 24.56 -2.13 8.00
C ILE A 60 25.39 -1.54 6.86
N GLN A 61 25.98 -2.39 6.02
CA GLN A 61 26.74 -1.94 4.86
C GLN A 61 25.85 -1.18 3.89
N VAL A 62 24.70 -1.75 3.51
CA VAL A 62 23.72 -1.08 2.64
C VAL A 62 23.25 0.25 3.24
N MET A 63 22.96 0.29 4.55
CA MET A 63 22.58 1.53 5.23
C MET A 63 23.67 2.61 5.13
N ARG A 64 24.95 2.24 5.29
CA ARG A 64 26.08 3.20 5.20
C ARG A 64 26.37 3.64 3.77
N ASP A 65 26.18 2.76 2.80
CA ASP A 65 26.39 3.06 1.39
C ASP A 65 25.31 4.02 0.87
N GLU A 66 24.05 3.78 1.21
CA GLU A 66 22.91 4.60 0.78
C GLU A 66 22.71 5.87 1.64
N TYR A 67 23.08 5.80 2.93
CA TYR A 67 22.92 6.90 3.90
C TYR A 67 24.20 7.10 4.73
N PRO A 68 25.26 7.70 4.15
CA PRO A 68 26.56 7.86 4.82
C PRO A 68 26.51 8.66 6.13
N ASP A 69 25.54 9.56 6.26
CA ASP A 69 25.31 10.38 7.46
C ASP A 69 24.31 9.73 8.45
N LEU A 70 23.81 8.54 8.12
CA LEU A 70 22.78 7.79 8.85
C LEU A 70 21.44 8.51 9.01
N ASN A 71 21.20 9.57 8.23
CA ASN A 71 19.90 10.24 8.19
C ASN A 71 18.93 9.47 7.27
N ILE A 72 18.50 8.30 7.76
CA ILE A 72 17.58 7.42 7.04
C ILE A 72 16.16 7.97 7.19
N PRO A 73 15.46 8.31 6.10
CA PRO A 73 14.09 8.79 6.17
C PRO A 73 13.15 7.66 6.61
N PHE A 74 12.05 8.04 7.28
CA PHE A 74 11.02 7.06 7.66
C PHE A 74 10.44 6.36 6.43
N HIS A 75 10.45 5.02 6.47
CA HIS A 75 9.74 4.23 5.47
C HIS A 75 8.24 4.54 5.56
N SER A 76 7.69 5.03 4.45
CA SER A 76 6.28 5.39 4.35
C SER A 76 5.89 5.47 2.88
N ARG A 77 4.57 5.50 2.61
CA ARG A 77 4.04 5.73 1.26
C ARG A 77 4.64 6.98 0.60
N TRP A 78 5.00 7.99 1.38
CA TRP A 78 5.64 9.22 0.88
C TRP A 78 6.93 8.96 0.11
N ARG A 79 7.75 7.99 0.56
CA ARG A 79 9.00 7.63 -0.14
C ARG A 79 8.73 7.01 -1.51
N HIS A 80 7.61 6.28 -1.66
CA HIS A 80 7.22 5.74 -2.97
C HIS A 80 6.76 6.83 -3.95
N PHE A 81 6.28 7.99 -3.48
CA PHE A 81 5.93 9.10 -4.38
C PHE A 81 7.19 9.78 -4.97
N GLU A 82 8.34 9.66 -4.33
CA GLU A 82 9.62 10.23 -4.80
C GLU A 82 10.43 9.27 -5.69
N VAL A 83 9.92 8.06 -5.95
CA VAL A 83 10.61 7.07 -6.79
C VAL A 83 10.96 7.65 -8.16
N GLY A 84 12.16 7.29 -8.66
CA GLY A 84 12.67 7.77 -9.95
C GLY A 84 13.18 9.21 -9.93
N ASN A 85 13.39 9.81 -8.74
CA ASN A 85 13.76 11.22 -8.56
C ASN A 85 12.70 12.20 -9.10
N GLY A 86 11.42 11.79 -9.10
CA GLY A 86 10.32 12.62 -9.56
C GLY A 86 9.97 13.72 -8.55
N SER A 87 9.59 14.90 -9.06
CA SER A 87 9.19 16.06 -8.25
C SER A 87 7.73 15.99 -7.75
N ARG A 88 7.12 14.81 -7.67
CA ARG A 88 5.68 14.63 -7.36
C ARG A 88 5.27 15.30 -6.05
N LEU A 89 6.10 15.18 -5.01
CA LEU A 89 5.82 15.88 -3.75
C LEU A 89 5.95 17.40 -3.89
N GLY A 90 6.89 17.89 -4.69
CA GLY A 90 7.00 19.30 -5.04
C GLY A 90 5.76 19.80 -5.80
N GLU A 91 5.31 19.05 -6.81
CA GLU A 91 4.07 19.32 -7.54
C GLU A 91 2.86 19.39 -6.59
N LEU A 92 2.77 18.46 -5.63
CA LEU A 92 1.74 18.50 -4.62
C LEU A 92 1.86 19.77 -3.76
N GLU A 93 3.05 20.12 -3.26
CA GLU A 93 3.22 21.35 -2.47
C GLU A 93 2.83 22.61 -3.25
N GLU A 94 3.16 22.69 -4.54
CA GLU A 94 2.77 23.79 -5.42
C GLU A 94 1.24 23.91 -5.53
N LYS A 95 0.56 22.79 -5.77
CA LYS A 95 -0.92 22.75 -5.81
C LYS A 95 -1.56 23.14 -4.47
N LEU A 96 -0.84 22.94 -3.36
CA LEU A 96 -1.33 23.24 -2.02
C LEU A 96 -0.92 24.63 -1.51
N ALA A 97 -0.11 25.40 -2.25
CA ALA A 97 0.58 26.59 -1.75
C ALA A 97 -0.34 27.60 -1.04
N GLY A 98 -1.55 27.82 -1.55
CA GLY A 98 -2.54 28.76 -1.02
C GLY A 98 -3.42 28.25 0.13
N LEU A 99 -3.30 26.98 0.52
CA LEU A 99 -4.15 26.39 1.56
C LEU A 99 -3.58 26.63 2.97
N THR A 100 -4.47 26.61 3.96
CA THR A 100 -4.05 26.65 5.37
C THR A 100 -3.28 25.38 5.75
N PRO A 101 -2.41 25.40 6.78
CA PRO A 101 -1.69 24.21 7.24
C PRO A 101 -2.62 23.01 7.55
N ARG A 102 -3.83 23.28 8.04
CA ARG A 102 -4.83 22.24 8.34
C ARG A 102 -5.38 21.58 7.07
N GLU A 103 -5.66 22.35 6.03
CA GLU A 103 -6.14 21.85 4.74
C GLU A 103 -5.04 21.11 3.98
N LYS A 104 -3.79 21.61 4.04
CA LYS A 104 -2.61 20.88 3.56
C LYS A 104 -2.51 19.50 4.22
N ALA A 105 -2.62 19.47 5.55
CA ALA A 105 -2.57 18.21 6.30
C ALA A 105 -3.71 17.27 5.89
N ARG A 106 -4.96 17.75 5.79
CA ARG A 106 -6.10 16.94 5.35
C ARG A 106 -5.87 16.32 3.97
N THR A 107 -5.45 17.14 3.01
CA THR A 107 -5.16 16.68 1.64
C THR A 107 -4.10 15.59 1.60
N LYS A 108 -3.02 15.77 2.37
CA LYS A 108 -1.94 14.79 2.49
C LYS A 108 -2.41 13.50 3.15
N TYR A 109 -3.29 13.59 4.15
CA TYR A 109 -3.92 12.43 4.77
C TYR A 109 -4.78 11.66 3.78
N ASP A 110 -5.65 12.35 3.04
CA ASP A 110 -6.52 11.74 2.03
C ASP A 110 -5.68 10.98 0.99
N LEU A 111 -4.66 11.62 0.41
CA LEU A 111 -3.73 11.01 -0.53
C LEU A 111 -3.05 9.75 0.05
N ALA A 112 -2.48 9.87 1.25
CA ALA A 112 -1.74 8.77 1.86
C ALA A 112 -2.65 7.56 2.15
N ILE A 113 -3.87 7.81 2.65
CA ILE A 113 -4.82 6.75 2.99
C ILE A 113 -5.27 6.01 1.73
N VAL A 114 -5.78 6.71 0.71
CA VAL A 114 -6.26 6.03 -0.51
C VAL A 114 -5.13 5.28 -1.22
N SER A 115 -3.93 5.88 -1.27
CA SER A 115 -2.76 5.24 -1.88
C SER A 115 -2.31 3.98 -1.13
N VAL A 116 -2.38 3.98 0.22
CA VAL A 116 -2.08 2.80 1.03
C VAL A 116 -3.12 1.70 0.86
N LEU A 117 -4.42 2.03 0.83
CA LEU A 117 -5.49 1.05 0.61
C LEU A 117 -5.40 0.40 -0.78
N LEU A 118 -4.95 1.15 -1.78
CA LEU A 118 -4.74 0.64 -3.14
C LEU A 118 -3.44 -0.17 -3.30
N ASP A 119 -2.53 -0.15 -2.34
CA ASP A 119 -1.27 -0.91 -2.36
C ASP A 119 -1.47 -2.36 -1.89
N ALA A 120 -2.12 -3.13 -2.76
CA ALA A 120 -2.13 -4.58 -2.69
C ALA A 120 -1.17 -5.17 -3.73
N GLY A 121 -0.86 -6.46 -3.62
CA GLY A 121 0.06 -7.13 -4.56
C GLY A 121 -0.29 -6.85 -6.03
N ALA A 122 0.64 -6.25 -6.78
CA ALA A 122 0.42 -5.88 -8.18
C ALA A 122 0.42 -7.09 -9.14
N GLY A 123 1.04 -8.20 -8.72
CA GLY A 123 1.50 -9.24 -9.63
C GLY A 123 2.85 -8.88 -10.25
N ALA A 124 3.48 -9.85 -10.92
CA ALA A 124 4.82 -9.69 -11.48
C ALA A 124 4.85 -9.00 -12.85
N ALA A 125 3.70 -8.92 -13.54
CA ALA A 125 3.61 -8.46 -14.93
C ALA A 125 3.07 -7.03 -15.08
N TRP A 126 2.50 -6.44 -14.03
CA TRP A 126 1.92 -5.11 -14.09
C TRP A 126 2.99 -4.03 -13.99
N GLU A 127 2.88 -3.03 -14.85
CA GLU A 127 3.74 -1.84 -14.90
C GLU A 127 2.90 -0.57 -15.04
N TYR A 128 3.40 0.54 -14.48
CA TYR A 128 2.84 1.87 -14.61
C TYR A 128 3.81 2.75 -15.40
N HIS A 129 3.32 3.28 -16.53
CA HIS A 129 4.07 4.20 -17.39
C HIS A 129 3.68 5.63 -17.03
N GLU A 130 4.56 6.34 -16.35
CA GLU A 130 4.29 7.73 -16.02
C GLU A 130 4.51 8.64 -17.24
N GLN A 131 3.49 9.41 -17.59
CA GLN A 131 3.54 10.26 -18.79
C GLN A 131 4.47 11.46 -18.61
N GLU A 132 4.53 12.02 -17.41
CA GLU A 132 5.28 13.24 -17.10
C GLU A 132 6.81 13.04 -17.18
N THR A 133 7.30 11.84 -16.86
CA THR A 133 8.74 11.53 -16.83
C THR A 133 9.15 10.49 -17.87
N GLY A 134 8.19 9.76 -18.45
CA GLY A 134 8.46 8.60 -19.31
C GLY A 134 9.00 7.38 -18.56
N GLN A 135 9.09 7.45 -17.22
CA GLN A 135 9.59 6.35 -16.40
C GLN A 135 8.54 5.25 -16.25
N VAL A 136 9.04 4.02 -16.09
CA VAL A 136 8.21 2.83 -15.86
C VAL A 136 8.49 2.31 -14.46
N PHE A 137 7.41 2.09 -13.71
CA PHE A 137 7.47 1.59 -12.35
C PHE A 137 6.61 0.34 -12.21
N SER A 138 6.96 -0.57 -11.34
CA SER A 138 6.16 -1.76 -11.01
C SER A 138 6.00 -1.88 -9.50
N ARG A 139 5.26 -2.90 -9.05
CA ARG A 139 5.08 -3.19 -7.62
C ARG A 139 4.54 -1.96 -6.85
N SER A 140 4.89 -1.84 -5.57
CA SER A 140 4.36 -0.81 -4.68
C SER A 140 4.74 0.61 -5.10
N GLU A 141 5.88 0.78 -5.76
CA GLU A 141 6.32 2.04 -6.34
C GLU A 141 5.40 2.46 -7.49
N GLY A 142 5.11 1.57 -8.44
CA GLY A 142 4.17 1.85 -9.53
C GLY A 142 2.76 2.14 -9.01
N LEU A 143 2.28 1.38 -8.01
CA LEU A 143 0.96 1.61 -7.41
C LEU A 143 0.90 2.97 -6.70
N ALA A 144 1.99 3.42 -6.08
CA ALA A 144 2.08 4.74 -5.47
C ALA A 144 2.00 5.84 -6.53
N VAL A 145 2.74 5.72 -7.63
CA VAL A 145 2.69 6.71 -8.72
C VAL A 145 1.29 6.75 -9.36
N ALA A 146 0.69 5.59 -9.67
CA ALA A 146 -0.66 5.52 -10.23
C ALA A 146 -1.70 6.20 -9.33
N SER A 147 -1.73 5.83 -8.05
CA SER A 147 -2.68 6.41 -7.08
C SER A 147 -2.43 7.89 -6.82
N PHE A 148 -1.17 8.35 -6.84
CA PHE A 148 -0.83 9.77 -6.77
C PHE A 148 -1.43 10.56 -7.95
N ARG A 149 -1.22 10.07 -9.18
CA ARG A 149 -1.73 10.71 -10.39
C ARG A 149 -3.25 10.74 -10.41
N MET A 150 -3.92 9.63 -10.07
CA MET A 150 -5.37 9.58 -9.91
C MET A 150 -5.88 10.59 -8.89
N PHE A 151 -5.20 10.73 -7.74
CA PHE A 151 -5.57 11.70 -6.71
C PHE A 151 -5.44 13.14 -7.24
N CYS A 152 -4.33 13.48 -7.88
CA CYS A 152 -4.12 14.80 -8.46
C CYS A 152 -5.10 15.14 -9.59
N GLN A 153 -5.68 14.14 -10.24
CA GLN A 153 -6.72 14.27 -11.27
C GLN A 153 -8.15 14.30 -10.68
N GLY A 154 -8.31 14.20 -9.35
CA GLY A 154 -9.61 14.26 -8.69
C GLY A 154 -10.43 12.97 -8.76
N ALA A 155 -9.81 11.83 -9.07
CA ALA A 155 -10.51 10.56 -9.23
C ALA A 155 -11.30 10.11 -7.98
N PHE A 156 -10.89 10.58 -6.79
CA PHE A 156 -11.49 10.23 -5.50
C PHE A 156 -12.38 11.34 -4.92
N SER A 157 -12.55 12.46 -5.61
CA SER A 157 -13.38 13.58 -5.19
C SER A 157 -14.74 13.56 -5.90
N SER A 158 -15.78 13.99 -5.18
CA SER A 158 -17.10 14.26 -5.77
C SER A 158 -17.26 15.71 -6.24
N ASP A 159 -16.30 16.57 -5.97
CA ASP A 159 -16.36 18.01 -6.25
C ASP A 159 -15.21 18.40 -7.20
N SER A 160 -15.56 18.87 -8.40
CA SER A 160 -14.59 19.29 -9.42
C SER A 160 -13.81 20.54 -9.01
N GLU A 161 -14.36 21.38 -8.13
CA GLU A 161 -13.68 22.57 -7.60
C GLU A 161 -12.71 22.20 -6.47
N GLN A 162 -12.81 20.99 -5.91
CA GLN A 162 -11.91 20.44 -4.90
C GLN A 162 -11.35 19.08 -5.33
N PRO A 163 -10.46 19.04 -6.33
CA PRO A 163 -9.95 17.76 -6.85
C PRO A 163 -9.00 17.06 -5.87
N LEU A 164 -8.32 17.79 -5.00
CA LEU A 164 -7.29 17.24 -4.09
C LEU A 164 -7.88 16.76 -2.76
N GLN A 165 -8.91 15.94 -2.82
CA GLN A 165 -9.51 15.29 -1.64
C GLN A 165 -9.98 13.87 -1.99
N ALA A 166 -10.13 13.05 -0.97
CA ALA A 166 -10.86 11.80 -1.07
C ALA A 166 -12.04 11.85 -0.11
N ASN A 167 -13.26 11.92 -0.66
CA ASN A 167 -14.47 12.02 0.17
C ASN A 167 -15.40 10.81 -0.08
N ALA A 168 -16.29 10.55 0.87
CA ALA A 168 -17.15 9.35 0.84
C ALA A 168 -17.95 9.23 -0.47
N GLN A 169 -18.49 10.34 -0.97
CA GLN A 169 -19.28 10.33 -2.21
C GLN A 169 -18.41 10.04 -3.44
N GLY A 170 -17.19 10.60 -3.49
CA GLY A 170 -16.23 10.36 -4.57
C GLY A 170 -15.76 8.90 -4.62
N LEU A 171 -15.46 8.33 -3.44
CA LEU A 171 -15.10 6.90 -3.33
C LEU A 171 -16.26 5.98 -3.70
N GLN A 172 -17.49 6.27 -3.25
CA GLN A 172 -18.69 5.50 -3.63
C GLN A 172 -19.00 5.57 -5.13
N ASN A 173 -18.62 6.65 -5.79
CA ASN A 173 -18.81 6.84 -7.23
C ASN A 173 -17.63 6.30 -8.07
N LEU A 174 -16.55 5.83 -7.44
CA LEU A 174 -15.43 5.24 -8.14
C LEU A 174 -15.84 3.91 -8.76
N THR A 175 -15.49 3.70 -10.02
CA THR A 175 -15.81 2.46 -10.74
C THR A 175 -14.55 1.64 -11.00
N VAL A 176 -14.74 0.35 -11.25
CA VAL A 176 -13.64 -0.55 -11.65
C VAL A 176 -12.97 -0.04 -12.92
N ASP A 177 -13.74 0.51 -13.86
CA ASP A 177 -13.21 1.04 -15.12
C ASP A 177 -12.33 2.28 -14.89
N LYS A 178 -12.75 3.21 -14.03
CA LYS A 178 -11.91 4.37 -13.65
C LYS A 178 -10.63 3.93 -12.94
N LEU A 179 -10.72 2.92 -12.08
CA LEU A 179 -9.55 2.35 -11.43
C LEU A 179 -8.64 1.63 -12.43
N ALA A 180 -9.22 0.88 -13.38
CA ALA A 180 -8.48 0.24 -14.46
C ALA A 180 -7.72 1.28 -15.31
N GLU A 181 -8.40 2.36 -15.70
CA GLU A 181 -7.81 3.45 -16.47
C GLU A 181 -6.64 4.11 -15.70
N GLY A 182 -6.88 4.51 -14.46
CA GLY A 182 -5.86 5.17 -13.63
C GLY A 182 -4.66 4.27 -13.31
N PHE A 183 -4.85 2.96 -13.22
CA PHE A 183 -3.78 1.97 -13.06
C PHE A 183 -3.30 1.37 -14.40
N GLN A 184 -3.74 1.90 -15.55
CA GLN A 184 -3.34 1.45 -16.88
C GLN A 184 -3.57 -0.06 -17.12
N VAL A 185 -4.60 -0.62 -16.50
CA VAL A 185 -4.90 -2.04 -16.54
C VAL A 185 -5.47 -2.40 -17.91
N SER A 186 -4.89 -3.43 -18.51
CA SER A 186 -5.39 -4.00 -19.77
C SER A 186 -5.10 -5.49 -19.83
N GLN A 187 -5.54 -6.17 -20.89
CA GLN A 187 -5.18 -7.57 -21.12
C GLN A 187 -3.66 -7.78 -21.23
N ARG A 188 -2.92 -6.76 -21.70
CA ARG A 188 -1.45 -6.81 -21.84
C ARG A 188 -0.71 -6.28 -20.61
N ASN A 189 -1.42 -5.60 -19.70
CA ASN A 189 -0.89 -5.04 -18.47
C ASN A 189 -1.83 -5.38 -17.29
N PRO A 190 -1.92 -6.67 -16.88
CA PRO A 190 -2.94 -7.12 -15.93
C PRO A 190 -2.55 -6.81 -14.48
N LEU A 191 -3.42 -6.11 -13.75
CA LEU A 191 -3.28 -5.88 -12.31
C LEU A 191 -4.10 -6.90 -11.50
N VAL A 192 -3.42 -7.70 -10.66
CA VAL A 192 -4.08 -8.72 -9.83
C VAL A 192 -4.93 -8.04 -8.74
N GLY A 193 -6.20 -8.43 -8.59
CA GLY A 193 -7.04 -7.99 -7.46
C GLY A 193 -7.66 -6.60 -7.61
N LEU A 194 -7.89 -6.12 -8.84
CA LEU A 194 -8.48 -4.81 -9.11
C LEU A 194 -9.84 -4.59 -8.41
N ASN A 195 -10.77 -5.56 -8.53
CA ASN A 195 -12.09 -5.48 -7.87
C ASN A 195 -11.97 -5.41 -6.33
N GLY A 196 -11.04 -6.16 -5.76
CA GLY A 196 -10.81 -6.16 -4.30
C GLY A 196 -10.29 -4.82 -3.78
N ARG A 197 -9.50 -4.10 -4.59
CA ARG A 197 -9.06 -2.73 -4.27
C ARG A 197 -10.24 -1.76 -4.21
N LEU A 198 -11.16 -1.83 -5.17
CA LEU A 198 -12.34 -0.98 -5.16
C LEU A 198 -13.25 -1.27 -3.96
N GLN A 199 -13.44 -2.53 -3.60
CA GLN A 199 -14.27 -2.92 -2.44
C GLN A 199 -13.69 -2.49 -1.09
N LEU A 200 -12.39 -2.18 -1.03
CA LEU A 200 -11.73 -1.71 0.18
C LEU A 200 -11.93 -0.20 0.41
N LEU A 201 -12.16 0.56 -0.67
CA LEU A 201 -12.42 2.01 -0.65
C LEU A 201 -13.89 2.31 -0.34
#